data_AF-A0A355U8E0-F1
#
_entry.id   AF-A0A355U8E0-F1
#
_cell.length_a   1.000
_cell.length_b   1.000
_cell.length_c   1.000
_cell.angle_alpha   90.00
_cell.angle_beta   90.00
_cell.angle_gamma   90.00
#
_symmetry.space_group_name_H-M   'P 1'
#
loop_
_entity.id
_entity.type
_entity.pdbx_description
1 polymer ?
#
loop_
_entity_poly.entity_id
_entity_poly.type
_entity_poly.pdbx_seq_one_letter_code
_entity_poly.pdbx_strand_id
1 'polypeptide(L)' 'MSRYIAKNLSDYNQLYAESLSNPSQFWGEFAAQEFTWHRKWDNVLDFDLTKPNVKWFEGAKLNITEN' A
#
# COMPACT_ATOMS: atom_id res chain seq x y z
N MET A 1 10.23 -10.26 10.57
CA MET A 1 8.86 -10.68 10.21
C MET A 1 8.10 -9.43 9.86
N SER A 2 7.58 -9.33 8.63
CA SER A 2 6.87 -8.13 8.19
C SER A 2 5.69 -7.84 9.11
N ARG A 3 5.53 -6.58 9.54
CA ARG A 3 4.45 -6.10 10.42
C ARG A 3 3.06 -6.42 9.87
N TYR A 4 2.97 -6.63 8.56
CA TYR A 4 1.72 -6.76 7.81
C TYR A 4 1.24 -8.21 7.65
N ILE A 5 1.94 -9.19 8.24
CA ILE A 5 1.50 -10.59 8.26
C ILE A 5 0.77 -10.87 9.58
N ALA A 6 -0.55 -11.04 9.51
CA ALA A 6 -1.37 -11.39 10.67
C ALA A 6 -1.08 -12.81 11.17
N LYS A 7 -0.90 -13.01 12.47
CA LYS A 7 -0.65 -14.34 13.07
C LYS A 7 -1.89 -14.97 13.68
N ASN A 8 -2.91 -14.17 13.95
CA ASN A 8 -4.18 -14.57 14.53
C ASN A 8 -5.30 -13.63 14.04
N LEU A 9 -6.55 -13.96 14.38
CA LEU A 9 -7.72 -13.18 13.95
C LEU A 9 -7.74 -11.75 14.52
N SER A 10 -7.23 -11.55 15.73
CA SER A 10 -7.15 -10.22 16.35
C SER A 10 -6.18 -9.32 15.59
N ASP A 11 -5.00 -9.83 15.25
CA ASP A 11 -3.99 -9.11 14.44
C ASP A 11 -4.57 -8.74 13.07
N TYR A 12 -5.29 -9.67 12.43
CA TYR A 12 -5.96 -9.42 11.16
C TYR A 12 -6.99 -8.29 11.27
N ASN A 13 -7.85 -8.33 12.28
CA ASN A 13 -8.88 -7.30 12.48
C ASN A 13 -8.25 -5.93 12.72
N GLN A 14 -7.14 -5.87 13.45
CA GLN A 14 -6.41 -4.63 13.68
C GLN A 14 -5.80 -4.09 12.37
N LEU A 15 -5.03 -4.92 11.64
CA LEU A 15 -4.43 -4.52 10.36
C LEU A 15 -5.50 -4.10 9.34
N TYR A 16 -6.63 -4.81 9.32
CA TYR A 16 -7.77 -4.48 8.48
C TYR A 16 -8.35 -3.10 8.83
N ALA A 17 -8.60 -2.83 10.11
CA ALA A 17 -9.09 -1.54 10.57
C ALA A 17 -8.11 -0.39 10.23
N GLU A 18 -6.81 -0.62 10.39
CA GLU A 18 -5.75 0.34 10.01
C GLU A 18 -5.76 0.62 8.49
N SER A 19 -5.91 -0.43 7.67
CA SER A 19 -5.95 -0.33 6.20
C SER A 19 -7.14 0.47 5.68
N LEU A 20 -8.27 0.47 6.41
CA LEU A 20 -9.47 1.22 6.07
C LEU A 20 -9.41 2.67 6.56
N SER A 21 -8.84 2.90 7.74
CA SER A 21 -8.85 4.21 8.38
C SER A 21 -7.95 5.22 7.66
N ASN A 22 -6.76 4.78 7.24
CA ASN A 22 -5.80 5.60 6.50
C ASN A 22 -5.10 4.79 5.40
N PRO A 23 -5.80 4.49 4.29
CA PRO A 23 -5.29 3.58 3.26
C PRO A 23 -3.97 4.08 2.64
N SER A 24 -3.87 5.38 2.34
CA SER A 24 -2.66 5.95 1.74
C SER A 24 -1.42 5.80 2.65
N GLN A 25 -1.59 5.94 3.97
CA GLN A 25 -0.48 5.76 4.89
C GLN A 25 -0.14 4.28 5.05
N PHE A 26 -1.14 3.44 5.31
CA PHE A 26 -0.94 2.01 5.53
C PHE A 26 -0.25 1.33 4.34
N TRP A 27 -0.78 1.52 3.14
CA TRP A 27 -0.24 0.93 1.91
C TRP A 27 1.08 1.58 1.49
N GLY A 28 1.27 2.86 1.78
CA GLY A 28 2.55 3.55 1.54
C GLY A 28 3.68 2.98 2.42
N GLU A 29 3.43 2.79 3.71
CA GLU A 29 4.40 2.18 4.62
C GLU A 29 4.71 0.73 4.24
N PHE A 30 3.68 -0.07 3.91
CA PHE A 30 3.83 -1.44 3.42
C PHE A 30 4.69 -1.49 2.16
N ALA A 31 4.31 -0.74 1.13
CA ALA A 31 4.98 -0.77 -0.15
C ALA A 31 6.44 -0.28 -0.08
N ALA A 32 6.75 0.61 0.87
CA ALA A 32 8.11 1.12 1.07
C ALA A 32 9.04 0.09 1.73
N GLN A 33 8.48 -0.90 2.43
CA GLN A 33 9.22 -1.96 3.10
C GLN A 33 9.35 -3.22 2.23
N GLU A 34 8.30 -3.56 1.49
CA GLU A 34 8.23 -4.84 0.77
C GLU A 34 8.74 -4.79 -0.67
N PHE A 35 8.78 -3.61 -1.29
CA PHE A 35 9.24 -3.46 -2.68
C PHE A 35 10.49 -2.59 -2.78
N THR A 36 11.33 -2.94 -3.76
CA THR A 36 12.48 -2.14 -4.21
C THR A 36 12.03 -1.18 -5.31
N TRP A 37 12.07 0.11 -5.00
CA TRP A 37 11.68 1.19 -5.90
C TRP A 37 12.89 1.90 -6.47
N HIS A 38 12.92 2.08 -7.79
CA HIS A 38 13.86 2.99 -8.44
C HIS A 38 13.46 4.44 -8.22
N ARG A 39 12.15 4.72 -8.15
CA ARG A 39 11.58 6.01 -7.75
C ARG A 39 10.34 5.77 -6.90
N LYS A 40 10.28 6.39 -5.72
CA LYS A 40 9.08 6.39 -4.87
C LYS A 40 7.94 7.17 -5.54
N TRP A 41 6.71 6.78 -5.24
CA TRP A 41 5.49 7.47 -5.68
C TRP A 41 5.43 8.91 -5.18
N ASP A 42 4.65 9.72 -5.91
CA ASP A 42 4.23 11.06 -5.48
C ASP A 42 2.92 10.97 -4.66
N ASN A 43 1.99 10.09 -5.09
CA ASN A 43 0.73 9.80 -4.38
C ASN A 43 0.52 8.28 -4.24
N VAL A 44 0.12 7.80 -3.04
CA VAL A 44 -0.11 6.37 -2.80
C VAL A 44 -1.44 5.89 -3.39
N LEU A 45 -2.50 6.65 -3.16
CA LEU A 45 -3.84 6.31 -3.61
C LEU A 45 -4.57 7.59 -4.00
N ASP A 46 -4.99 7.64 -5.24
CA ASP A 46 -5.92 8.64 -5.78
C ASP A 46 -7.09 7.89 -6.39
N PHE A 47 -8.29 8.11 -5.87
CA PHE A 47 -9.49 7.45 -6.36
C PHE A 47 -10.63 8.45 -6.44
N ASP A 48 -11.35 8.39 -7.55
CA ASP A 48 -12.64 9.01 -7.73
C ASP A 48 -13.60 7.84 -8.00
N LEU A 49 -14.66 7.66 -7.21
CA LEU A 49 -15.67 6.61 -7.46
C LEU A 49 -16.79 7.10 -8.38
N THR A 50 -16.87 8.40 -8.62
CA THR A 50 -17.83 8.99 -9.58
C THR A 50 -17.37 8.81 -11.02
N LYS A 51 -16.06 8.58 -11.21
CA LYS A 51 -15.43 8.20 -12.47
C LYS A 51 -14.78 6.83 -12.28
N PRO A 52 -14.62 5.98 -13.30
CA PRO A 52 -13.91 4.71 -13.14
C PRO A 52 -12.39 4.95 -13.12
N ASN A 53 -11.89 5.74 -12.17
CA ASN A 53 -10.49 6.15 -12.09
C ASN A 53 -9.92 5.89 -10.69
N VAL A 54 -9.03 4.92 -10.61
CA VAL A 54 -8.32 4.55 -9.38
C VAL A 54 -6.85 4.39 -9.75
N LYS A 55 -6.00 5.16 -9.09
CA LYS A 55 -4.54 5.15 -9.29
C LYS A 55 -3.86 4.81 -7.98
N TRP A 56 -2.94 3.86 -8.07
CA TRP A 56 -2.07 3.47 -6.96
C TRP A 56 -0.62 3.81 -7.30
N PHE A 57 0.11 4.33 -6.32
CA PHE A 57 1.54 4.64 -6.40
C PHE A 57 1.90 5.49 -7.62
N GLU A 58 1.14 6.57 -7.85
CA GLU A 58 1.32 7.44 -9.00
C GLU A 58 2.75 8.02 -9.04
N GLY A 59 3.37 7.96 -10.22
CA GLY A 59 4.75 8.44 -10.43
C GLY A 59 5.85 7.46 -9.98
N ALA A 60 5.51 6.35 -9.32
CA ALA A 60 6.50 5.38 -8.89
C ALA A 60 7.12 4.62 -10.07
N LYS A 61 8.36 4.16 -9.88
CA LYS A 61 9.06 3.31 -10.84
C LYS A 61 9.71 2.14 -10.11
N LEU A 62 9.43 0.93 -10.58
CA LEU A 62 10.07 -0.30 -10.16
C LEU A 62 10.19 -1.25 -11.34
N ASN A 63 10.93 -2.34 -11.15
CA ASN A 63 11.00 -3.45 -12.07
C ASN A 63 10.52 -4.74 -11.37
N ILE A 64 9.50 -5.40 -11.93
CA ILE A 64 8.91 -6.59 -11.31
C ILE A 64 9.88 -7.78 -11.25
N THR A 65 10.85 -7.88 -12.16
CA THR A 65 11.82 -9.00 -12.14
C THR A 65 12.92 -8.81 -11.10
N GLU A 66 13.04 -7.60 -10.54
CA GLU A 66 14.00 -7.28 -9.47
C GLU A 66 13.38 -7.40 -8.07
N ASN A 67 12.06 -7.61 -7.99
CA ASN A 67 11.29 -7.67 -6.75
C ASN A 67 10.88 -9.10 -6.40
#